data_AF-A0A2V9VX10-F1
#
_entry.id   AF-A0A2V9VX10-F1
#
_cell.length_a   1.000
_cell.length_b   1.000
_cell.length_c   1.000
_cell.angle_alpha   90.00
_cell.angle_beta   90.00
_cell.angle_gamma   90.00
#
_symmetry.space_group_name_H-M   'P 1'
#
loop_
_entity.id
_entity.type
_entity.pdbx_description
1 polymer ?
#
loop_
_entity_poly.entity_id
_entity_poly.type
_entity_poly.pdbx_seq_one_letter_code
_entity_poly.pdbx_strand_id
1 'polypeptide(L)'
;MKAELLTVPMKKELIELRVNGRPHELAIEPSAILLDVLRQQLTLTGSKRGCDDSSCGACTVLIDGVAMMSCTLLAASCEGQEITTVEGVSEHGALAAIQKAYGDWGGAQCGFCTPGFMMTVKSL
;
A
#
# COMPACT_ATOMS: atom_id res chain seq x y z
N MET A 1 -13.86 -21.77 -27.04
CA MET A 1 -13.87 -20.30 -27.19
C MET A 1 -12.74 -19.75 -26.32
N LYS A 2 -11.58 -19.45 -26.92
CA LYS A 2 -10.51 -18.72 -26.23
C LYS A 2 -10.82 -17.24 -26.40
N ALA A 3 -11.24 -16.57 -25.33
CA ALA A 3 -11.23 -15.12 -25.32
C ALA A 3 -9.76 -14.70 -25.22
N GLU A 4 -9.14 -14.39 -26.36
CA GLU A 4 -7.91 -13.60 -26.36
C GLU A 4 -8.31 -12.21 -25.85
N LEU A 5 -8.03 -11.96 -24.57
CA LEU A 5 -8.04 -10.61 -24.02
C LEU A 5 -6.99 -9.82 -24.79
N LEU A 6 -7.44 -9.02 -25.76
CA LEU A 6 -6.63 -8.00 -26.41
C LEU A 6 -6.22 -6.99 -25.34
N THR A 7 -5.04 -7.16 -24.75
CA THR A 7 -4.41 -6.12 -23.94
C THR A 7 -4.01 -5.01 -24.89
N VAL A 8 -4.86 -3.99 -25.00
CA VAL A 8 -4.49 -2.75 -25.68
C VAL A 8 -3.36 -2.12 -24.84
N PRO A 9 -2.15 -1.95 -25.39
CA PRO A 9 -1.07 -1.31 -24.64
C PRO A 9 -1.52 0.12 -24.34
N MET A 10 -1.74 0.40 -23.05
CA MET A 10 -2.03 1.74 -22.59
C MET A 10 -0.72 2.53 -22.56
N LYS A 11 -0.85 3.84 -22.76
CA LYS A 11 0.31 4.74 -22.71
C LYS A 11 0.59 5.05 -21.25
N LYS A 12 1.82 4.75 -20.81
CA LYS A 12 2.28 5.13 -19.48
C LYS A 12 2.43 6.65 -19.34
N GLU A 13 2.15 7.14 -18.15
CA GLU A 13 2.28 8.53 -17.73
C GLU A 13 3.33 8.63 -16.62
N LEU A 14 4.08 9.74 -16.61
CA LEU A 14 5.04 10.04 -15.55
C LEU A 14 4.30 10.76 -14.41
N ILE A 15 4.46 10.25 -13.19
CA ILE A 15 3.93 10.85 -11.97
C ILE A 15 4.98 10.88 -10.86
N GLU A 16 4.77 11.70 -9.83
CA GLU A 16 5.52 11.64 -8.57
C GLU A 16 4.62 11.18 -7.42
N LEU A 17 5.01 10.09 -6.74
CA LEU A 17 4.39 9.67 -5.48
C LEU A 17 5.29 9.99 -4.30
N ARG A 18 4.72 10.47 -3.20
CA ARG A 18 5.43 10.60 -1.92
C ARG A 18 5.08 9.42 -1.03
N VAL A 19 6.05 8.54 -0.78
CA VAL A 19 5.84 7.31 -0.01
C VAL A 19 6.83 7.25 1.14
N ASN A 20 6.32 7.15 2.36
CA ASN A 20 7.12 7.14 3.60
C ASN A 20 8.12 8.32 3.66
N GLY A 21 7.65 9.51 3.29
CA GLY A 21 8.41 10.76 3.26
C GLY A 21 9.41 10.88 2.10
N ARG A 22 9.41 9.96 1.13
CA ARG A 22 10.34 9.97 -0.02
C ARG A 22 9.61 10.18 -1.34
N PRO A 23 10.06 11.09 -2.21
CA PRO A 23 9.51 11.22 -3.56
C PRO A 23 9.97 10.05 -4.44
N HIS A 24 9.07 9.58 -5.30
CA HIS A 24 9.28 8.51 -6.27
C HIS A 24 8.70 8.91 -7.62
N GLU A 25 9.55 9.18 -8.60
CA GLU A 25 9.15 9.38 -9.99
C GLU A 25 8.92 8.02 -10.67
N LEU A 26 7.75 7.84 -11.29
CA LEU A 26 7.31 6.55 -11.82
C LEU A 26 6.62 6.72 -13.17
N ALA A 27 6.81 5.75 -14.07
CA ALA A 27 6.03 5.62 -15.30
C ALA A 27 4.98 4.52 -15.13
N ILE A 28 3.71 4.91 -14.99
CA ILE A 28 2.60 3.99 -14.69
C ILE A 28 1.53 4.01 -15.77
N GLU A 29 0.77 2.92 -15.90
CA GLU A 29 -0.47 2.98 -16.66
C GLU A 29 -1.52 3.83 -15.91
N PRO A 30 -2.41 4.56 -16.58
CA PRO A 30 -3.45 5.36 -15.92
C PRO A 30 -4.37 4.52 -14.99
N SER A 31 -4.55 3.23 -15.31
CA SER A 31 -5.34 2.30 -14.51
C SER A 31 -4.52 1.56 -13.44
N ALA A 32 -3.25 1.94 -13.19
CA ALA A 32 -2.41 1.25 -12.24
C ALA A 32 -2.97 1.40 -10.82
N ILE A 33 -3.23 0.26 -10.18
CA ILE A 33 -3.71 0.19 -8.81
C ILE A 33 -2.55 0.53 -7.86
N LEU A 34 -2.80 1.37 -6.85
CA LEU A 34 -1.80 1.81 -5.88
C LEU A 34 -1.08 0.63 -5.22
N LEU A 35 -1.82 -0.40 -4.81
CA LEU A 35 -1.24 -1.62 -4.22
C LEU A 35 -0.20 -2.27 -5.15
N ASP A 36 -0.44 -2.31 -6.46
CA ASP A 36 0.53 -2.89 -7.40
C ASP A 36 1.74 -2.00 -7.61
N VAL A 37 1.56 -0.68 -7.66
CA VAL A 37 2.67 0.26 -7.75
C VAL A 37 3.58 0.12 -6.53
N LEU A 38 3.02 0.13 -5.32
CA LEU A 38 3.77 -0.06 -4.07
C LEU A 38 4.56 -1.38 -4.09
N ARG A 39 3.89 -2.50 -4.41
CA ARG A 39 4.48 -3.83 -4.30
C ARG A 39 5.46 -4.18 -5.42
N GLN A 40 5.14 -3.81 -6.65
CA GLN A 40 5.84 -4.30 -7.84
C GLN A 40 6.86 -3.29 -8.38
N GLN A 41 6.53 -1.98 -8.34
CA GLN A 41 7.44 -0.95 -8.84
C GLN A 41 8.34 -0.40 -7.74
N LEU A 42 7.78 -0.15 -6.56
CA LEU A 42 8.53 0.36 -5.41
C LEU A 42 9.10 -0.74 -4.51
N THR A 43 8.75 -2.00 -4.75
CA THR A 43 9.18 -3.17 -3.96
C THR A 43 8.83 -3.08 -2.46
N LEU A 44 7.85 -2.24 -2.11
CA LEU A 44 7.27 -2.13 -0.76
C LEU A 44 6.16 -3.17 -0.62
N THR A 45 6.57 -4.38 -0.23
CA THR A 45 5.70 -5.57 -0.23
C THR A 45 4.91 -5.78 1.06
N GLY A 46 5.00 -4.85 2.02
CA GLY A 46 4.34 -4.88 3.31
C GLY A 46 2.82 -4.85 3.20
N SER A 47 2.25 -3.92 2.43
CA SER A 47 0.82 -3.93 2.10
C SER A 47 0.46 -5.18 1.28
N LYS A 48 -0.62 -5.88 1.66
CA LYS A 48 -0.94 -7.21 1.11
C LYS A 48 -2.18 -7.21 0.21
N ARG A 49 -2.14 -8.04 -0.82
CA ARG A 49 -3.29 -8.37 -1.67
C ARG A 49 -4.04 -9.54 -1.05
N GLY A 50 -5.27 -9.31 -0.59
CA GLY A 50 -6.12 -10.32 0.06
C GLY A 50 -7.37 -10.67 -0.73
N CYS A 51 -8.21 -9.67 -1.01
CA CYS A 51 -9.55 -9.88 -1.59
C CYS A 51 -9.83 -9.10 -2.89
N ASP A 52 -9.14 -7.97 -3.13
CA ASP A 52 -9.35 -7.06 -4.28
C ASP A 52 -10.74 -6.43 -4.41
N ASP A 53 -11.55 -6.48 -3.36
CA ASP A 53 -12.92 -5.95 -3.33
C ASP A 53 -13.22 -5.08 -2.09
N SER A 54 -12.18 -4.60 -1.41
CA SER A 54 -12.26 -3.80 -0.18
C SER A 54 -12.88 -4.47 1.05
N SER A 55 -13.06 -5.79 1.05
CA SER A 55 -13.63 -6.51 2.20
C SER A 55 -12.65 -6.83 3.35
N CYS A 56 -11.36 -7.06 3.06
CA CYS A 56 -10.44 -7.63 4.06
C CYS A 56 -9.50 -6.64 4.78
N GLY A 57 -9.24 -5.46 4.21
CA GLY A 57 -8.31 -4.46 4.77
C GLY A 57 -6.81 -4.82 4.78
N ALA A 58 -6.40 -5.96 4.22
CA ALA A 58 -4.97 -6.36 4.23
C ALA A 58 -4.05 -5.41 3.44
N CYS A 59 -4.63 -4.59 2.55
CA CYS A 59 -3.94 -3.61 1.72
C CYS A 59 -3.95 -2.18 2.31
N THR A 60 -4.43 -1.99 3.54
CA THR A 60 -4.57 -0.65 4.13
C THR A 60 -3.22 0.07 4.19
N VAL A 61 -3.22 1.32 3.73
CA VAL A 61 -2.15 2.32 3.84
C VAL A 61 -2.76 3.60 4.40
N LEU A 62 -1.94 4.58 4.77
CA LEU A 62 -2.42 5.92 5.09
C LEU A 62 -2.22 6.83 3.87
N ILE A 63 -3.25 7.60 3.54
CA ILE A 63 -3.19 8.70 2.59
C ILE A 63 -3.46 9.98 3.38
N ASP A 64 -2.46 10.85 3.51
CA ASP A 64 -2.50 12.04 4.36
C ASP A 64 -2.97 11.73 5.80
N GLY A 65 -2.52 10.59 6.34
CA GLY A 65 -2.87 10.12 7.68
C GLY A 65 -4.20 9.34 7.77
N VAL A 66 -5.01 9.30 6.71
CA VAL A 66 -6.29 8.59 6.68
C VAL A 66 -6.11 7.16 6.16
N ALA A 67 -6.63 6.18 6.88
CA ALA A 67 -6.58 4.78 6.45
C ALA A 67 -7.45 4.53 5.21
N MET A 68 -6.83 4.02 4.14
CA MET A 68 -7.47 3.74 2.86
C MET A 68 -7.01 2.38 2.29
N MET A 69 -7.91 1.70 1.56
CA MET A 69 -7.62 0.43 0.90
C MET A 69 -6.91 0.65 -0.44
N SER A 70 -5.60 0.41 -0.49
CA SER A 70 -4.79 0.66 -1.69
C SER A 70 -5.15 -0.22 -2.90
N CYS A 71 -5.89 -1.33 -2.72
CA CYS A 71 -6.34 -2.16 -3.84
C CYS A 71 -7.45 -1.53 -4.69
N THR A 72 -8.13 -0.50 -4.19
CA THR A 72 -9.19 0.21 -4.92
C THR A 72 -8.84 1.65 -5.27
N LEU A 73 -7.58 2.06 -5.06
CA LEU A 73 -7.08 3.38 -5.43
C LEU A 73 -6.26 3.29 -6.72
N LEU A 74 -6.45 4.26 -7.61
CA LEU A 74 -5.52 4.49 -8.72
C LEU A 74 -4.30 5.24 -8.20
N ALA A 75 -3.11 4.77 -8.56
CA ALA A 75 -1.86 5.41 -8.14
C ALA A 75 -1.77 6.86 -8.62
N ALA A 76 -2.22 7.15 -9.84
CA ALA A 76 -2.25 8.51 -10.39
C ALA A 76 -3.09 9.47 -9.55
N SER A 77 -4.16 9.00 -8.90
CA SER A 77 -5.02 9.83 -8.05
C SER A 77 -4.39 10.14 -6.69
N CYS A 78 -3.25 9.53 -6.35
CA CYS A 78 -2.53 9.77 -5.11
C CYS A 78 -1.37 10.77 -5.25
N GLU A 79 -1.16 11.33 -6.44
CA GLU A 79 -0.17 12.39 -6.64
C GLU A 79 -0.47 13.61 -5.74
N GLY A 80 0.58 14.19 -5.17
CA GLY A 80 0.47 15.31 -4.23
C GLY A 80 0.11 14.94 -2.78
N GLN A 81 -0.26 13.70 -2.50
CA GLN A 81 -0.59 13.20 -1.15
C GLN A 81 0.59 12.44 -0.54
N GLU A 82 0.67 12.38 0.79
CA GLU A 82 1.63 11.55 1.52
C GLU A 82 1.06 10.14 1.73
N ILE A 83 1.77 9.14 1.23
CA ILE A 83 1.41 7.73 1.37
C ILE A 83 2.29 7.09 2.43
N THR A 84 1.71 6.65 3.55
CA THR A 84 2.45 5.87 4.56
C THR A 84 2.08 4.39 4.48
N THR A 85 3.07 3.53 4.32
CA THR A 85 2.93 2.07 4.36
C THR A 85 3.47 1.51 5.68
N VAL A 86 3.32 0.20 5.91
CA VAL A 86 3.83 -0.44 7.14
C VAL A 86 5.35 -0.31 7.28
N GLU A 87 6.09 -0.25 6.17
CA GLU A 87 7.53 -0.04 6.14
C GLU A 87 7.93 1.34 6.69
N GLY A 88 7.03 2.33 6.62
CA GLY A 88 7.23 3.66 7.18
C GLY A 88 6.85 3.79 8.66
N VAL A 89 6.37 2.72 9.31
CA VAL A 89 5.91 2.78 10.71
C VAL A 89 7.06 2.82 11.71
N SER A 90 8.21 2.21 11.40
CA SER A 90 9.35 2.18 12.32
C SER A 90 9.90 3.58 12.62
N GLU A 91 10.29 3.82 13.86
CA GLU A 91 10.83 5.10 14.32
C GLU A 91 12.35 4.95 14.53
N HIS A 92 13.15 5.75 13.81
CA HIS A 92 14.61 5.79 13.99
C HIS A 92 15.32 4.42 13.92
N GLY A 93 14.83 3.50 13.08
CA GLY A 93 15.38 2.15 12.94
C GLY A 93 14.97 1.18 14.05
N ALA A 94 14.07 1.59 14.94
CA ALA A 94 13.48 0.75 15.97
C ALA A 94 11.99 0.49 15.71
N LEU A 95 11.47 -0.59 16.32
CA LEU A 95 10.04 -0.87 16.31
C LEU A 95 9.29 0.26 17.01
N ALA A 96 8.26 0.80 16.37
CA ALA A 96 7.32 1.72 17.00
C ALA A 96 6.53 1.01 18.12
N ALA A 97 5.92 1.80 19.01
CA ALA A 97 5.15 1.26 20.14
C ALA A 97 4.08 0.24 19.70
N ILE A 98 3.37 0.53 18.60
CA ILE A 98 2.38 -0.40 18.04
C ILE A 98 3.00 -1.72 17.57
N GLN A 99 4.17 -1.68 16.93
CA GLN A 99 4.85 -2.88 16.44
C GLN A 99 5.31 -3.76 17.60
N LYS A 100 5.83 -3.15 18.68
CA LYS A 100 6.21 -3.84 19.92
C LYS A 100 4.99 -4.50 20.55
N ALA A 101 3.88 -3.75 20.72
CA ALA A 101 2.66 -4.28 21.33
C ALA A 101 2.09 -5.49 20.57
N TYR A 102 2.10 -5.48 19.22
CA TYR A 102 1.69 -6.64 18.43
C TYR A 102 2.57 -7.87 18.70
N GLY A 103 3.88 -7.69 18.86
CA GLY A 103 4.80 -8.78 19.19
C GLY A 103 4.58 -9.31 20.61
N ASP A 104 4.55 -8.42 21.59
CA ASP A 104 4.48 -8.75 23.02
C ASP A 104 3.17 -9.46 23.41
N TRP A 105 2.06 -9.12 22.73
CA TRP A 105 0.73 -9.65 23.03
C TRP A 105 0.24 -10.71 22.03
N GLY A 106 1.09 -11.19 21.12
CA GLY A 106 0.70 -12.22 20.16
C GLY A 106 -0.34 -11.75 19.14
N GLY A 107 -0.31 -10.47 18.77
CA GLY A 107 -1.22 -9.85 17.79
C GLY A 107 -1.02 -10.31 16.34
N ALA A 108 -0.11 -11.27 16.10
CA ALA A 108 0.15 -11.86 14.80
C ALA A 108 0.31 -13.38 14.92
N GLN A 109 -0.31 -14.11 13.99
CA GLN A 109 -0.07 -15.55 13.79
C GLN A 109 0.68 -15.77 12.47
N CYS A 110 -0.04 -15.95 11.35
CA CYS A 110 0.58 -16.02 10.03
C CYS A 110 1.19 -14.70 9.57
N GLY A 111 0.82 -13.58 10.20
CA GLY A 111 1.35 -12.24 9.94
C GLY A 111 0.79 -11.56 8.69
N PHE A 112 -0.07 -12.21 7.89
CA PHE A 112 -0.50 -11.68 6.60
C PHE A 112 -1.34 -10.40 6.73
N CYS A 113 -2.30 -10.36 7.65
CA CYS A 113 -3.16 -9.19 7.88
C CYS A 113 -2.51 -8.11 8.76
N THR A 114 -1.40 -8.45 9.45
CA THR A 114 -0.75 -7.59 10.45
C THR A 114 -0.41 -6.20 9.91
N PRO A 115 0.13 -6.02 8.68
CA PRO A 115 0.35 -4.69 8.10
C PRO A 115 -0.91 -3.83 8.04
N GLY A 116 -2.01 -4.37 7.49
CA GLY A 116 -3.26 -3.64 7.34
C GLY A 116 -3.84 -3.21 8.69
N PHE A 117 -3.84 -4.12 9.67
CA PHE A 117 -4.24 -3.80 11.04
C PHE A 117 -3.37 -2.70 11.67
N MET A 118 -2.05 -2.77 11.52
CA MET A 118 -1.14 -1.74 12.06
C MET A 118 -1.44 -0.37 11.46
N MET A 119 -1.70 -0.30 10.15
CA MET A 119 -2.04 0.97 9.51
C MET A 119 -3.38 1.52 10.02
N THR A 120 -4.39 0.67 10.16
CA THR A 120 -5.70 1.08 10.71
C THR A 120 -5.59 1.60 12.14
N VAL A 121 -4.83 0.93 13.02
CA VAL A 121 -4.66 1.41 14.40
C VAL A 121 -3.84 2.69 14.44
N LYS A 122 -2.85 2.86 13.54
CA LYS A 122 -2.05 4.09 13.45
C LYS A 122 -2.87 5.32 13.04
N SER A 123 -3.99 5.15 12.34
CA SER A 123 -4.87 6.27 11.94
C SER A 123 -5.86 6.71 13.02
N LEU A 124 -5.92 6.03 14.16
CA LEU A 124 -6.78 6.36 15.31
C LEU A 124 -6.06 7.30 16.28
#